data_AF-A0A7T6ZDI2-F1
#
_entry.id   AF-A0A7T6ZDI2-F1
#
_cell.length_a   1.000
_cell.length_b   1.000
_cell.length_c   1.000
_cell.angle_alpha   90.00
_cell.angle_beta   90.00
_cell.angle_gamma   90.00
#
_symmetry.space_group_name_H-M   'P 1'
#
loop_
_entity.id
_entity.type
_entity.pdbx_description
1 polymer ?
#
loop_
_entity_poly.entity_id
_entity_poly.type
_entity_poly.pdbx_seq_one_letter_code
_entity_poly.pdbx_strand_id
1 'polypeptide(L)'
;MSQPSKKEILIVQLMLGISLFLGIFPPLIMYTVTRKKDTFYRESSRKALNFHLTIFPFFVLSYFFSPIYPMSIALAVLATELLFILNAMVRIALRKHHSYLIAIPFVKKERKEVQVPTCQKTNSQ
;
A
#
# COMPACT_ATOMS: atom_id res chain seq x y z
N MET A 1 25.69 -8.07 -32.11
CA MET A 1 24.50 -8.44 -31.32
C MET A 1 23.31 -8.50 -32.25
N SER A 2 22.61 -9.63 -32.33
CA SER A 2 21.36 -9.75 -33.10
C SER A 2 20.30 -8.85 -32.50
N GLN A 3 19.53 -8.15 -33.34
CA GLN A 3 18.42 -7.33 -32.87
C GLN A 3 17.37 -8.24 -32.20
N PRO A 4 16.91 -7.92 -30.99
CA PRO A 4 15.92 -8.74 -30.30
C PRO A 4 14.60 -8.78 -31.07
N SER A 5 13.97 -9.95 -31.10
CA SER A 5 12.67 -10.17 -31.73
C SER A 5 11.58 -9.41 -30.99
N LYS A 6 10.60 -8.85 -31.72
CA LYS A 6 9.42 -8.20 -31.14
C LYS A 6 8.70 -9.11 -30.13
N LYS A 7 8.75 -10.43 -30.32
CA LYS A 7 8.17 -11.42 -29.40
C LYS A 7 8.92 -11.48 -28.07
N GLU A 8 10.25 -11.42 -28.10
CA GLU A 8 11.10 -11.46 -26.90
C GLU A 8 10.90 -10.20 -26.06
N ILE A 9 10.86 -9.04 -26.71
CA ILE A 9 10.55 -7.75 -26.06
C ILE A 9 9.18 -7.81 -25.37
N LEU A 10 8.16 -8.31 -26.08
CA LEU A 10 6.80 -8.42 -25.53
C LEU A 10 6.74 -9.37 -24.33
N ILE A 11 7.43 -10.51 -24.38
CA ILE A 11 7.45 -11.48 -23.27
C ILE A 11 8.12 -10.87 -22.04
N VAL A 12 9.27 -10.21 -22.21
CA VAL A 12 9.98 -9.53 -21.11
C VAL A 12 9.12 -8.40 -20.53
N GLN A 13 8.46 -7.64 -21.40
CA GLN A 13 7.52 -6.60 -20.98
C GLN A 13 6.36 -7.18 -20.16
N LEU A 14 5.71 -8.23 -20.65
CA LEU A 14 4.61 -8.89 -19.95
C LEU A 14 5.04 -9.44 -18.58
N MET A 15 6.22 -10.09 -18.52
CA MET A 15 6.80 -10.57 -17.27
C MET A 15 6.95 -9.43 -16.26
N LEU A 16 7.56 -8.31 -16.65
CA LEU A 16 7.76 -7.15 -15.78
C LEU A 16 6.43 -6.53 -15.33
N GLY A 17 5.44 -6.42 -16.23
CA GLY A 17 4.11 -5.91 -15.91
C GLY A 17 3.38 -6.78 -14.88
N ILE A 18 3.45 -8.10 -15.03
CA ILE A 18 2.87 -9.06 -14.07
C ILE A 18 3.57 -8.95 -12.72
N SER A 19 4.92 -8.91 -12.69
CA SER A 19 5.68 -8.77 -11.44
C SER A 19 5.27 -7.51 -10.67
N LEU A 20 5.08 -6.39 -11.37
CA LEU A 20 4.66 -5.14 -10.75
C LEU A 20 3.23 -5.24 -10.19
N PHE A 21 2.30 -5.81 -10.95
CA PHE A 21 0.91 -6.01 -10.52
C PHE A 21 0.82 -6.91 -9.27
N LEU A 22 1.65 -7.95 -9.21
CA LEU A 22 1.71 -8.84 -8.05
C LEU A 22 2.18 -8.13 -6.76
N GLY A 23 2.83 -6.97 -6.85
CA GLY A 23 3.28 -6.19 -5.69
C GLY A 23 2.17 -5.71 -4.75
N ILE A 24 0.92 -5.58 -5.22
CA ILE A 24 -0.21 -5.15 -4.38
C ILE A 24 -0.82 -6.33 -3.60
N PHE A 25 -0.61 -7.58 -4.03
CA PHE A 25 -1.27 -8.73 -3.44
C PHE A 25 -0.85 -9.01 -2.00
N PRO A 26 0.44 -8.97 -1.62
CA PRO A 26 0.84 -9.21 -0.24
C PRO A 26 0.13 -8.32 0.80
N PRO A 27 0.10 -6.97 0.66
CA PRO A 27 -0.62 -6.14 1.60
C PRO A 27 -2.15 -6.33 1.55
N LEU A 28 -2.71 -6.66 0.38
CA LEU A 28 -4.14 -6.94 0.22
C LEU A 28 -4.56 -8.22 0.95
N ILE A 29 -3.79 -9.29 0.78
CA ILE A 29 -3.99 -10.57 1.47
C ILE A 29 -3.84 -10.35 2.98
N MET A 30 -2.79 -9.64 3.41
CA MET A 30 -2.56 -9.39 4.83
C MET A 30 -3.68 -8.55 5.45
N TYR A 31 -4.18 -7.53 4.75
CA TYR A 31 -5.35 -6.77 5.18
C TYR A 31 -6.59 -7.67 5.34
N THR A 32 -6.83 -8.55 4.37
CA THR A 32 -7.97 -9.48 4.40
C THR A 32 -7.87 -10.49 5.55
N VAL A 33 -6.67 -11.00 5.86
CA VAL A 33 -6.45 -11.94 6.97
C VAL A 33 -6.57 -11.24 8.33
N THR A 34 -6.06 -10.03 8.45
CA THR A 34 -6.03 -9.29 9.72
C THR A 34 -7.34 -8.57 10.05
N ARG A 35 -8.25 -8.37 9.06
CA ARG A 35 -9.50 -7.62 9.23
C ARG A 35 -10.40 -8.09 10.38
N LYS A 36 -10.34 -9.38 10.76
CA LYS A 36 -11.20 -10.00 11.78
C LYS A 36 -10.51 -10.30 13.12
N LYS A 37 -9.19 -10.10 13.22
CA LYS A 37 -8.39 -10.60 14.36
C LYS A 37 -8.02 -9.53 15.36
N ASP A 38 -7.09 -8.65 14.97
CA ASP A 38 -6.44 -7.71 15.89
C ASP A 38 -6.49 -6.29 15.32
N THR A 39 -6.85 -5.33 16.16
CA THR A 39 -7.07 -3.94 15.74
C THR A 39 -5.78 -3.26 15.29
N PHE A 40 -4.64 -3.58 15.92
CA PHE A 40 -3.32 -3.02 15.60
C PHE A 40 -2.80 -3.55 14.26
N TYR A 41 -2.83 -4.87 14.06
CA TYR A 41 -2.39 -5.49 12.81
C TYR A 41 -3.33 -5.15 11.66
N ARG A 42 -4.64 -5.03 11.90
CA ARG A 42 -5.61 -4.54 10.92
C ARG A 42 -5.34 -3.10 10.51
N GLU A 43 -5.02 -2.22 11.45
CA GLU A 43 -4.71 -0.83 11.12
C GLU A 43 -3.38 -0.73 10.35
N SER A 44 -2.38 -1.52 10.75
CA SER A 44 -1.08 -1.60 10.10
C SER A 44 -1.19 -2.11 8.65
N SER A 45 -1.90 -3.22 8.44
CA SER A 45 -2.11 -3.78 7.11
C SER A 45 -2.94 -2.87 6.21
N ARG A 46 -3.96 -2.17 6.76
CA ARG A 46 -4.74 -1.16 6.03
C ARG A 46 -3.86 -0.01 5.53
N LYS A 47 -2.98 0.49 6.40
CA LYS A 47 -2.04 1.57 6.06
C LYS A 47 -1.07 1.13 4.96
N ALA A 48 -0.52 -0.07 5.08
CA ALA A 48 0.37 -0.65 4.07
C ALA A 48 -0.33 -0.83 2.72
N LEU A 49 -1.58 -1.32 2.72
CA LEU A 49 -2.38 -1.46 1.49
C LEU A 49 -2.65 -0.10 0.83
N ASN A 50 -3.07 0.90 1.61
CA ASN A 50 -3.30 2.25 1.08
C ASN A 50 -2.02 2.88 0.50
N PHE A 51 -0.88 2.63 1.12
CA PHE A 51 0.42 3.08 0.62
C PHE A 51 0.77 2.43 -0.73
N HIS A 52 0.68 1.10 -0.84
CA HIS A 52 0.96 0.40 -2.11
C HIS A 52 -0.02 0.82 -3.21
N LEU A 53 -1.31 1.01 -2.90
CA LEU A 53 -2.28 1.54 -3.86
C LEU A 53 -1.97 2.98 -4.30
N THR A 54 -1.36 3.79 -3.43
CA THR A 54 -0.93 5.16 -3.76
C THR A 54 0.27 5.16 -4.69
N ILE A 55 1.24 4.28 -4.45
CA ILE A 55 2.48 4.22 -5.25
C ILE A 55 2.29 3.44 -6.56
N PHE A 56 1.40 2.45 -6.60
CA PHE A 56 1.21 1.59 -7.76
C PHE A 56 1.02 2.33 -9.10
N PRO A 57 0.19 3.40 -9.19
CA PRO A 57 0.08 4.18 -10.41
C PRO A 57 1.40 4.80 -10.88
N PHE A 58 2.28 5.23 -9.96
CA PHE A 58 3.58 5.79 -10.31
C PHE A 58 4.48 4.73 -10.96
N PHE A 59 4.45 3.49 -10.48
CA PHE A 59 5.19 2.42 -11.12
C PHE A 59 4.62 2.07 -12.50
N VAL A 60 3.29 1.99 -12.64
CA VAL A 60 2.63 1.75 -13.93
C VAL A 60 3.01 2.83 -14.93
N LEU A 61 2.94 4.11 -14.54
CA LEU A 61 3.34 5.23 -15.38
C LEU A 61 4.82 5.14 -15.75
N SER A 62 5.71 4.85 -14.79
CA SER A 62 7.15 4.72 -15.08
C SER A 62 7.46 3.62 -16.11
N TYR A 63 6.68 2.54 -16.12
CA TYR A 63 6.83 1.42 -17.03
C TYR A 63 6.34 1.76 -18.46
N PHE A 64 5.15 2.36 -18.59
CA PHE A 64 4.58 2.71 -19.90
C PHE A 64 5.24 3.93 -20.55
N PHE A 65 5.65 4.90 -19.74
CA PHE A 65 6.23 6.16 -20.22
C PHE A 65 7.76 6.15 -20.20
N SER A 66 8.41 4.97 -20.22
CA SER A 66 9.87 4.81 -20.15
C SER A 66 10.72 5.77 -21.05
N PRO A 67 10.30 6.19 -22.27
CA PRO A 67 11.04 7.19 -23.04
C PRO A 67 10.94 8.63 -22.49
N ILE A 68 9.88 8.94 -21.74
CA ILE A 68 9.52 10.28 -21.22
C ILE A 68 9.85 10.39 -19.73
N TYR A 69 9.72 9.29 -18.99
CA TYR A 69 10.07 9.20 -17.57
C TYR A 69 11.52 8.74 -17.44
N PRO A 70 12.44 9.60 -16.97
CA PRO A 70 13.82 9.20 -16.77
C PRO A 70 13.90 8.09 -15.72
N MET A 71 14.74 7.09 -15.98
CA MET A 71 14.99 5.93 -15.11
C MET A 71 15.35 6.35 -13.66
N SER A 72 15.93 7.53 -13.48
CA SER A 72 16.22 8.13 -12.17
C SER A 72 14.98 8.37 -11.31
N ILE A 73 13.83 8.74 -11.90
CA ILE A 73 12.59 8.95 -11.13
C ILE A 73 12.03 7.62 -10.64
N ALA A 74 12.01 6.59 -11.48
CA ALA A 74 11.57 5.25 -11.08
C ALA A 74 12.43 4.72 -9.92
N LEU A 75 13.75 4.93 -9.99
CA LEU A 75 14.68 4.57 -8.91
C LEU A 75 14.43 5.37 -7.63
N ALA A 76 14.16 6.67 -7.72
CA ALA A 76 13.84 7.50 -6.57
C ALA A 76 12.53 7.08 -5.89
N VAL A 77 11.50 6.74 -6.68
CA VAL A 77 10.22 6.20 -6.17
C VAL A 77 10.45 4.88 -5.44
N LEU A 78 11.21 3.96 -6.05
CA LEU A 78 11.53 2.66 -5.45
C LEU A 78 12.35 2.80 -4.15
N ALA A 79 13.35 3.69 -4.13
CA ALA A 79 14.13 3.97 -2.92
C ALA A 79 13.27 4.55 -1.79
N THR A 80 12.38 5.49 -2.14
CA THR A 80 11.44 6.10 -1.19
C THR A 80 10.46 5.06 -0.64
N GLU A 81 9.93 4.19 -1.49
CA GLU A 81 9.07 3.08 -1.09
C GLU A 81 9.77 2.17 -0.07
N LEU A 82 11.00 1.75 -0.39
CA LEU A 82 11.79 0.87 0.47
C LEU A 82 12.03 1.50 1.85
N LEU A 83 12.39 2.79 1.92
CA LEU A 83 12.58 3.50 3.20
C LEU A 83 11.30 3.50 4.05
N PHE A 84 10.15 3.77 3.44
CA PHE A 84 8.88 3.74 4.15
C PHE A 84 8.49 2.35 4.66
N ILE A 85 8.73 1.31 3.86
CA ILE A 85 8.49 -0.09 4.27
C ILE A 85 9.40 -0.47 5.43
N LEU A 86 10.71 -0.19 5.36
CA LEU A 86 11.66 -0.49 6.44
C LEU A 86 11.29 0.22 7.74
N ASN A 87 10.95 1.51 7.69
CA ASN A 87 10.48 2.25 8.87
C ASN A 87 9.17 1.64 9.44
N ALA A 88 8.23 1.22 8.58
CA ALA A 88 7.02 0.56 9.03
C ALA A 88 7.32 -0.80 9.70
N MET A 89 8.22 -1.60 9.15
CA MET A 89 8.66 -2.88 9.72
C MET A 89 9.23 -2.70 11.12
N VAL A 90 10.16 -1.74 11.29
CA VAL A 90 10.76 -1.44 12.62
C VAL A 90 9.69 -1.01 13.62
N ARG A 91 8.76 -0.13 13.21
CA ARG A 91 7.68 0.34 14.10
C ARG A 91 6.71 -0.77 14.49
N ILE A 92 6.35 -1.66 13.56
CA ILE A 92 5.48 -2.82 13.82
C ILE A 92 6.18 -3.79 14.78
N ALA A 93 7.48 -4.06 14.59
CA ALA A 93 8.26 -4.92 15.49
C ALA A 93 8.29 -4.37 16.93
N LEU A 94 8.35 -3.04 17.06
CA LEU A 94 8.28 -2.34 18.34
C LEU A 94 6.84 -2.14 18.88
N ARG A 95 5.82 -2.70 18.20
CA ARG A 95 4.37 -2.49 18.49
C ARG A 95 3.97 -1.01 18.55
N LYS A 96 4.67 -0.15 17.83
CA LYS A 96 4.39 1.29 17.73
C LYS A 96 3.51 1.58 16.53
N HIS A 97 2.61 2.54 16.67
CA HIS A 97 1.86 3.06 15.53
C HIS A 97 2.82 3.71 14.52
N HIS A 98 2.55 3.47 13.24
CA HIS A 98 3.23 4.12 12.12
C HIS A 98 2.21 4.85 11.25
N SER A 99 2.69 5.81 10.48
CA SER A 99 1.96 6.51 9.44
C SER A 99 2.88 6.62 8.22
N TYR A 100 2.30 6.44 7.04
CA TYR A 100 2.95 6.80 5.79
C TYR A 100 2.63 8.26 5.52
N LEU A 101 3.65 9.06 5.18
CA LEU A 101 3.47 10.48 4.88
C LEU A 101 2.66 10.68 3.58
N ILE A 102 2.83 9.76 2.63
CA ILE A 102 2.22 9.81 1.30
C ILE A 102 1.36 8.56 1.11
N ALA A 103 0.18 8.53 1.73
CA ALA A 103 -0.78 7.46 1.53
C ALA A 103 -2.21 8.01 1.47
N ILE A 104 -2.85 7.86 0.32
CA ILE A 104 -4.25 8.21 0.12
C ILE A 104 -5.11 7.13 0.82
N PRO A 105 -6.04 7.50 1.70
CA PRO A 105 -6.83 6.54 2.46
C PRO A 105 -7.97 5.94 1.62
N PHE A 106 -7.65 5.06 0.68
CA PHE A 106 -8.63 4.32 -0.13
C PHE A 106 -9.52 3.44 0.75
N VAL A 107 -8.90 2.67 1.64
CA VAL A 107 -9.61 1.90 2.66
C VAL A 107 -9.76 2.75 3.92
N LYS A 108 -11.01 3.13 4.23
CA LYS A 108 -11.34 3.96 5.39
C LYS A 108 -11.09 3.22 6.71
N LYS A 109 -10.74 3.96 7.76
CA LYS A 109 -10.73 3.44 9.12
C LYS A 109 -12.18 3.23 9.55
N GLU A 110 -12.54 2.02 9.96
CA GLU A 110 -13.83 1.81 10.63
C GLU A 110 -13.87 2.67 11.89
N ARG A 111 -14.77 3.66 11.93
CA ARG A 111 -15.16 4.27 13.19
C ARG A 111 -16.03 3.26 13.90
N LYS A 112 -15.55 2.71 15.02
CA LYS A 112 -16.51 2.20 16.01
C LYS A 112 -17.26 3.44 16.47
N GLU A 113 -18.56 3.52 16.17
CA GLU A 113 -19.42 4.49 16.85
C GLU A 113 -19.21 4.28 18.34
N VAL A 114 -18.63 5.29 19.00
CA VAL A 114 -18.70 5.38 20.44
C VAL A 114 -20.18 5.60 20.70
N GLN A 115 -20.90 4.54 21.10
CA GLN A 115 -22.17 4.70 21.77
C GLN A 115 -21.87 5.56 23.00
N VAL A 116 -22.11 6.86 22.88
CA VAL A 116 -22.20 7.75 24.03
C VAL A 116 -23.35 7.18 24.85
N PRO A 117 -23.14 6.74 26.10
CA PRO A 117 -24.24 6.30 26.93
C PRO A 117 -25.19 7.49 27.06
N THR A 118 -26.36 7.38 26.46
CA THR A 118 -27.46 8.33 26.66
C THR A 118 -27.75 8.32 28.15
N CYS A 119 -27.33 9.38 28.87
CA CYS A 119 -27.74 9.60 30.25
C CYS A 119 -29.27 9.53 30.29
N GLN A 120 -29.80 8.46 30.89
CA GLN A 120 -31.20 8.37 31.22
C GLN A 120 -31.50 9.53 32.18
N LYS A 121 -32.30 10.50 31.72
CA LYS A 121 -32.92 11.47 32.61
C LYS A 121 -33.88 10.70 33.52
N THR A 122 -33.44 10.39 34.73
CA THR A 122 -34.33 10.11 35.86
C THR A 122 -35.06 11.41 36.21
N ASN A 123 -36.23 11.63 35.62
CA ASN A 123 -37.21 12.55 36.18
C ASN A 123 -38.04 11.78 37.19
N SER A 124 -37.59 11.83 38.43
CA SER A 124 -38.43 11.69 39.60
C SER A 124 -39.11 13.04 39.84
N GLN A 125 -40.40 13.14 39.56
CA GLN A 125 -41.41 13.93 40.29
C GLN A 125 -42.73 13.88 39.53
#